data_AF-A0A1C4WCT1-F1
#
_entry.id   AF-A0A1C4WCT1-F1
#
_cell.length_a   1.000
_cell.length_b   1.000
_cell.length_c   1.000
_cell.angle_alpha   90.00
_cell.angle_beta   90.00
_cell.angle_gamma   90.00
#
_symmetry.space_group_name_H-M   'P 1'
#
loop_
_entity.id
_entity.type
_entity.pdbx_description
1 polymer ?
#
loop_
_entity_poly.entity_id
_entity_poly.type
_entity_poly.pdbx_seq_one_letter_code
_entity_poly.pdbx_strand_id
1 'polypeptide(L)'
;MVLAAYGAVCGGAAFGLQGVLNAMYGVGHREALDRLGEHPLVANLIFWLGGPAFPLTLLLLAVYLLVSRRVPLWAGVLLAASAVLFPIARIPRIELVAIAVDLLMLVPAVYLAGVITRHDDLPRRRGTRPDRSTRTS
;
A
#
# COMPACT_ATOMS: atom_id res chain seq x y z
N MET A 1 9.71 8.64 -0.86
CA MET A 1 8.30 8.82 -0.46
C MET A 1 7.34 8.79 -1.66
N VAL A 2 7.58 9.58 -2.72
CA VAL A 2 6.71 9.62 -3.91
C VAL A 2 6.52 8.25 -4.58
N LEU A 3 7.61 7.49 -4.78
CA LEU A 3 7.54 6.14 -5.36
C LEU A 3 6.71 5.16 -4.50
N ALA A 4 6.76 5.33 -3.18
CA ALA A 4 6.03 4.51 -2.24
C ALA A 4 4.54 4.84 -2.21
N ALA A 5 4.21 6.13 -2.21
CA ALA A 5 2.83 6.58 -2.37
C ALA A 5 2.24 6.16 -3.72
N TYR A 6 3.02 6.26 -4.80
CA TYR A 6 2.59 5.83 -6.13
C TYR A 6 2.37 4.31 -6.21
N GLY A 7 3.31 3.50 -5.72
CA GLY A 7 3.16 2.04 -5.67
C GLY A 7 1.96 1.61 -4.81
N ALA A 8 1.81 2.21 -3.63
CA ALA A 8 0.70 1.93 -2.72
C ALA A 8 -0.67 2.31 -3.31
N VAL A 9 -0.79 3.54 -3.83
CA VAL A 9 -2.08 4.11 -4.27
C VAL A 9 -2.39 3.69 -5.70
N CYS A 10 -1.46 3.88 -6.65
CA CYS A 10 -1.72 3.60 -8.06
C CYS A 10 -1.55 2.12 -8.39
N GLY A 11 -0.55 1.44 -7.81
CA GLY A 11 -0.37 0.00 -8.00
C GLY A 11 -1.49 -0.81 -7.35
N GLY A 12 -1.62 -0.72 -6.02
CA GLY A 12 -2.61 -1.49 -5.25
C GLY A 12 -4.06 -1.29 -5.72
N ALA A 13 -4.49 -0.02 -5.87
CA ALA A 13 -5.86 0.27 -6.30
C ALA A 13 -6.14 -0.16 -7.75
N ALA A 14 -5.16 -0.06 -8.66
CA ALA A 14 -5.36 -0.47 -10.03
C ALA A 14 -5.48 -1.99 -10.20
N PHE A 15 -4.68 -2.79 -9.47
CA PHE A 15 -4.84 -4.25 -9.49
C PHE A 15 -6.17 -4.70 -8.88
N GLY A 16 -6.61 -4.05 -7.80
CA GLY A 16 -7.92 -4.30 -7.21
C GLY A 16 -9.07 -3.93 -8.15
N LEU A 17 -9.02 -2.72 -8.73
CA LEU A 17 -10.04 -2.22 -9.66
C LEU A 17 -10.10 -3.06 -10.95
N GLN A 18 -8.95 -3.45 -11.51
CA GLN A 18 -8.90 -4.34 -12.68
C GLN A 18 -9.58 -5.68 -12.38
N GLY A 19 -9.35 -6.25 -11.20
CA GLY A 19 -10.00 -7.50 -10.78
C GLY A 19 -11.51 -7.37 -10.71
N VAL A 20 -12.01 -6.32 -10.07
CA VAL A 20 -13.46 -6.04 -9.94
C VAL A 20 -14.10 -5.81 -11.30
N LEU A 21 -13.49 -5.00 -12.16
CA LEU A 21 -14.03 -4.69 -13.49
C LEU A 21 -14.07 -5.95 -14.37
N ASN A 22 -13.01 -6.76 -14.37
CA ASN A 22 -12.99 -8.00 -15.13
C ASN A 22 -14.07 -8.98 -14.64
N ALA A 23 -14.29 -9.08 -13.33
CA ALA A 23 -15.34 -9.90 -12.75
C ALA A 23 -16.75 -9.38 -13.11
N MET A 24 -16.98 -8.07 -13.05
CA MET A 24 -18.29 -7.47 -13.38
C MET A 24 -18.65 -7.61 -14.86
N TYR A 25 -17.68 -7.41 -15.76
CA TYR A 25 -17.92 -7.47 -17.20
C TYR A 25 -17.69 -8.85 -17.82
N GLY A 26 -17.37 -9.86 -17.00
CA GLY A 26 -17.08 -11.23 -17.47
C GLY A 26 -15.88 -11.31 -18.42
N VAL A 27 -14.97 -10.33 -18.39
CA VAL A 27 -13.85 -10.23 -19.32
C VAL A 27 -12.79 -11.25 -18.93
N GLY A 28 -12.53 -12.20 -19.83
CA GLY A 28 -11.50 -13.21 -19.64
C GLY A 28 -10.09 -12.59 -19.59
N HIS A 29 -9.16 -13.26 -18.91
CA HIS A 29 -7.80 -12.74 -18.71
C HIS A 29 -7.06 -12.42 -20.02
N ARG A 30 -7.19 -13.28 -21.03
CA ARG A 30 -6.56 -13.08 -22.35
C ARG A 30 -7.12 -11.86 -23.06
N GLU A 31 -8.45 -11.72 -23.04
CA GLU A 31 -9.13 -10.57 -23.63
C GLU A 31 -8.74 -9.25 -22.93
N ALA A 32 -8.59 -9.28 -21.60
CA ALA A 32 -8.10 -8.11 -20.85
C ALA A 32 -6.65 -7.75 -21.20
N LEU A 33 -5.78 -8.73 -21.46
CA LEU A 33 -4.40 -8.50 -21.89
C LEU A 33 -4.32 -7.96 -23.31
N ASP A 34 -5.13 -8.49 -24.23
CA ASP A 34 -5.17 -8.05 -25.62
C ASP A 34 -5.61 -6.57 -25.70
N ARG A 35 -6.65 -6.19 -24.94
CA ARG A 35 -7.07 -4.77 -24.85
C ARG A 35 -6.08 -3.88 -24.10
N LEU A 36 -5.33 -4.42 -23.12
CA LEU A 36 -4.24 -3.67 -22.49
C LEU A 36 -3.09 -3.41 -23.48
N GLY A 37 -2.88 -4.32 -24.43
CA GLY A 37 -1.89 -4.18 -25.51
C GLY A 37 -2.17 -2.98 -26.42
N GLU A 38 -3.42 -2.53 -26.53
CA GLU A 38 -3.82 -1.32 -27.26
C GLU A 38 -3.39 -0.03 -26.54
N HIS A 39 -3.08 -0.11 -25.24
CA HIS A 39 -2.67 1.03 -24.40
C HIS A 39 -1.36 0.74 -23.64
N PRO A 40 -0.23 0.53 -24.36
CA PRO A 40 1.02 0.03 -23.78
C PRO A 40 1.64 0.97 -22.75
N LEU A 41 1.45 2.28 -22.91
CA LEU A 41 2.01 3.30 -22.02
C LEU A 41 1.30 3.30 -20.66
N VAL A 42 -0.03 3.19 -20.66
CA VAL A 42 -0.87 3.10 -19.46
C VAL A 42 -0.67 1.75 -18.77
N ALA A 43 -0.61 0.67 -19.55
CA ALA A 43 -0.35 -0.67 -19.03
C ALA A 43 1.00 -0.75 -18.31
N ASN A 44 2.06 -0.17 -18.87
CA ASN A 44 3.38 -0.14 -18.24
C ASN A 44 3.43 0.72 -16.98
N LEU A 45 2.84 1.93 -17.00
CA LEU A 45 2.87 2.80 -15.82
C LEU A 45 2.14 2.16 -14.63
N ILE A 46 0.95 1.62 -14.89
CA ILE A 46 0.04 1.17 -13.84
C ILE A 46 0.39 -0.23 -13.36
N PHE A 47 0.56 -1.18 -14.28
CA PHE A 47 0.73 -2.60 -13.91
C PHE A 47 2.20 -3.01 -13.84
N TRP A 48 3.06 -2.50 -14.72
CA TRP A 48 4.48 -2.88 -14.72
C TRP A 48 5.30 -2.12 -13.68
N LEU A 49 5.03 -0.83 -13.49
CA LEU A 49 5.67 -0.03 -12.44
C LEU A 49 4.94 -0.19 -11.10
N GLY A 50 3.62 -0.07 -11.10
CA GLY A 50 2.81 -0.17 -9.88
C GLY A 50 2.77 -1.57 -9.27
N GLY A 51 2.85 -2.63 -10.09
CA GLY A 51 2.75 -4.01 -9.64
C GLY A 51 3.84 -4.46 -8.71
N PRO A 52 5.14 -4.28 -9.05
CA PRO A 52 6.25 -4.55 -8.15
C PRO A 52 6.43 -3.46 -7.08
N ALA A 53 6.07 -2.20 -7.39
CA ALA A 53 6.23 -1.11 -6.44
C ALA A 53 5.34 -1.28 -5.20
N PHE A 54 4.11 -1.79 -5.35
CA PHE A 54 3.22 -2.06 -4.23
C PHE A 54 3.82 -3.00 -3.16
N PRO A 55 4.17 -4.27 -3.45
CA PRO A 55 4.74 -5.19 -2.46
C PRO A 55 6.12 -4.71 -1.97
N LEU A 56 6.92 -4.07 -2.82
CA LEU A 56 8.21 -3.51 -2.40
C LEU A 56 8.04 -2.45 -1.31
N THR A 57 7.04 -1.59 -1.46
CA THR A 57 6.81 -0.49 -0.51
C THR A 57 6.21 -0.99 0.79
N LEU A 58 5.34 -2.02 0.71
CA LEU A 58 4.84 -2.75 1.87
C LEU A 58 5.99 -3.44 2.63
N LEU A 59 6.92 -4.05 1.90
CA LEU A 59 8.09 -4.72 2.48
C LEU A 59 9.03 -3.73 3.17
N LEU A 60 9.33 -2.60 2.53
CA LEU A 60 10.15 -1.54 3.12
C LEU A 60 9.51 -0.98 4.40
N LEU A 61 8.19 -0.80 4.40
CA LEU A 61 7.45 -0.41 5.59
C LEU A 61 7.56 -1.47 6.70
N ALA A 62 7.37 -2.75 6.36
CA ALA A 62 7.50 -3.85 7.31
C ALA A 62 8.91 -3.91 7.95
N VAL A 63 9.95 -3.79 7.13
CA VAL A 63 11.36 -3.75 7.58
C VAL A 63 11.59 -2.55 8.50
N TYR A 64 11.11 -1.36 8.12
CA TYR A 64 11.22 -0.16 8.95
C TYR A 64 10.54 -0.35 10.32
N LEU A 65 9.33 -0.93 10.34
CA LEU A 65 8.58 -1.20 11.57
C LEU A 65 9.27 -2.24 12.47
N LEU A 66 9.85 -3.28 11.88
CA LEU A 66 10.61 -4.31 12.60
C LEU A 66 11.92 -3.76 13.19
N VAL A 67 12.67 -2.96 12.42
CA VAL A 67 13.94 -2.37 12.87
C VAL A 67 13.72 -1.29 13.92
N SER A 68 12.72 -0.43 13.73
CA SER A 68 12.42 0.67 14.65
C SER A 68 11.77 0.20 15.96
N ARG A 69 11.29 -1.06 16.01
CA ARG A 69 10.54 -1.64 17.15
C ARG A 69 9.40 -0.76 17.67
N ARG A 70 8.83 0.07 16.79
CA ARG A 70 7.69 0.97 17.07
C ARG A 70 6.37 0.21 17.25
N VAL A 71 6.34 -1.05 16.81
CA VAL A 71 5.18 -1.93 16.87
C VAL A 71 5.59 -3.34 17.28
N PRO A 72 4.65 -4.15 17.79
CA PRO A 72 4.94 -5.53 18.13
C PRO A 72 5.40 -6.34 16.90
N LEU A 73 6.34 -7.25 17.14
CA LEU A 73 7.01 -8.03 16.08
C LEU A 73 6.02 -8.80 15.19
N TRP A 74 4.92 -9.31 15.76
CA TRP A 74 3.90 -10.03 14.99
C TRP A 74 3.30 -9.17 13.87
N ALA A 75 3.06 -7.87 14.10
CA ALA A 75 2.46 -6.98 13.12
C ALA A 75 3.44 -6.71 11.95
N GLY A 76 4.72 -6.53 12.27
CA GLY A 76 5.77 -6.37 11.26
C GLY A 76 5.99 -7.64 10.42
N VAL A 77 5.96 -8.82 11.05
CA VAL A 77 6.08 -10.11 10.35
C VAL A 77 4.88 -10.37 9.44
N LEU A 78 3.65 -10.09 9.89
CA LEU A 78 2.46 -10.23 9.05
C LEU A 78 2.47 -9.30 7.83
N LEU A 79 2.95 -8.06 8.01
CA LEU A 79 3.13 -7.12 6.90
C LEU A 79 4.20 -7.61 5.91
N ALA A 80 5.34 -8.09 6.40
CA ALA A 80 6.38 -8.65 5.53
C ALA A 80 5.89 -9.89 4.77
N ALA A 81 5.16 -10.79 5.45
CA ALA A 81 4.55 -11.97 4.83
C ALA A 81 3.54 -11.56 3.76
N SER A 82 2.69 -10.57 4.03
CA SER A 82 1.73 -10.04 3.06
C SER A 82 2.43 -9.46 1.83
N ALA A 83 3.54 -8.74 1.99
CA ALA A 83 4.32 -8.20 0.88
C ALA A 83 4.83 -9.29 -0.08
N VAL A 84 5.29 -10.41 0.47
CA VAL A 84 5.83 -11.53 -0.32
C VAL A 84 4.71 -12.38 -0.92
N LEU A 85 3.63 -12.60 -0.17
CA LEU A 85 2.48 -13.39 -0.62
C LEU A 85 1.62 -12.65 -1.64
N PHE A 86 1.66 -11.31 -1.66
CA PHE A 86 0.90 -10.50 -2.61
C PHE A 86 1.18 -10.84 -4.09
N PRO A 87 2.43 -10.82 -4.60
CA PRO A 87 2.69 -11.24 -5.97
C PRO A 87 2.35 -12.72 -6.20
N ILE A 88 2.54 -13.59 -5.20
CA ILE A 88 2.19 -15.01 -5.27
C ILE A 88 0.67 -15.22 -5.40
N ALA A 89 -0.16 -14.35 -4.82
CA ALA A 89 -1.60 -14.39 -5.01
C ALA A 89 -2.03 -13.81 -6.36
N ARG A 90 -1.33 -12.78 -6.84
CA ARG A 90 -1.72 -11.98 -8.02
C ARG A 90 -1.21 -12.55 -9.35
N ILE A 91 -0.08 -13.28 -9.37
CA ILE A 91 0.44 -13.94 -10.59
C ILE A 91 -0.48 -15.09 -11.06
N PRO A 92 -0.83 -16.08 -10.22
CA PRO A 92 -1.73 -17.16 -10.58
C PRO A 92 -3.22 -16.75 -10.55
N ARG A 93 -3.55 -15.56 -10.04
CA ARG A 93 -4.91 -14.99 -9.94
C ARG A 93 -5.94 -15.94 -9.35
N ILE A 94 -5.57 -16.70 -8.32
CA ILE A 94 -6.50 -17.55 -7.58
C ILE A 94 -7.28 -16.67 -6.61
N GLU A 95 -8.58 -16.51 -6.84
CA GLU A 95 -9.44 -15.58 -6.10
C GLU A 95 -9.40 -15.83 -4.58
N LEU A 96 -9.50 -17.10 -4.17
CA LEU A 96 -9.45 -17.47 -2.75
C LEU A 96 -8.12 -17.07 -2.08
N VAL A 97 -7.00 -17.23 -2.80
CA VAL A 97 -5.66 -16.88 -2.30
C VAL A 97 -5.51 -15.37 -2.24
N ALA A 98 -6.04 -14.63 -3.22
CA ALA A 98 -6.06 -13.18 -3.19
C ALA A 98 -6.83 -12.64 -1.98
N ILE A 99 -8.02 -13.18 -1.70
CA ILE A 99 -8.81 -12.80 -0.52
C ILE A 99 -8.05 -13.11 0.77
N ALA A 100 -7.43 -14.30 0.88
CA ALA A 100 -6.68 -14.68 2.06
C ALA A 100 -5.48 -13.75 2.32
N VAL A 101 -4.75 -13.37 1.28
CA VAL A 101 -3.60 -12.45 1.39
C VAL A 101 -4.06 -11.02 1.67
N ASP A 102 -5.17 -10.57 1.09
CA ASP A 102 -5.74 -9.25 1.38
C ASP A 102 -6.20 -9.16 2.85
N LEU A 103 -6.82 -10.22 3.39
CA LEU A 103 -7.16 -10.32 4.82
C LEU A 103 -5.92 -10.34 5.71
N LEU A 104 -4.88 -11.06 5.31
CA LEU A 104 -3.60 -11.11 6.03
C LEU A 104 -2.96 -9.72 6.11
N MET A 105 -3.10 -8.91 5.05
CA MET A 105 -2.63 -7.53 5.01
C MET A 105 -3.52 -6.59 5.83
N LEU A 106 -4.83 -6.83 5.85
CA LEU A 106 -5.81 -6.00 6.55
C LEU A 106 -5.62 -6.03 8.06
N VAL A 107 -5.33 -7.19 8.65
CA VAL A 107 -5.16 -7.35 10.11
C VAL A 107 -4.10 -6.41 10.70
N PRO A 108 -2.83 -6.41 10.25
CA PRO A 108 -1.81 -5.50 10.77
C PRO A 108 -2.07 -4.04 10.37
N ALA A 109 -2.73 -3.78 9.24
CA ALA A 109 -3.09 -2.41 8.82
C ALA A 109 -4.14 -1.78 9.74
N VAL A 110 -5.19 -2.52 10.09
CA VAL A 110 -6.22 -2.08 11.04
C VAL A 110 -5.61 -1.87 12.44
N TYR A 111 -4.73 -2.77 12.86
CA TYR A 111 -4.00 -2.60 14.13
C TYR A 111 -3.17 -1.31 14.13
N LEU A 112 -2.38 -1.07 13.09
CA LEU A 112 -1.57 0.15 12.95
C LEU A 112 -2.44 1.42 12.94
N ALA A 113 -3.55 1.41 12.21
CA ALA A 113 -4.49 2.53 12.19
C ALA A 113 -5.08 2.81 13.58
N GLY A 114 -5.44 1.75 14.33
CA GLY A 114 -5.90 1.87 15.72
C GLY A 114 -4.82 2.42 16.67
N VAL A 115 -3.57 2.01 16.50
CA VAL A 115 -2.44 2.56 17.28
C VAL A 115 -2.23 4.03 16.97
N ILE A 116 -2.22 4.43 15.69
CA ILE A 116 -2.01 5.83 15.28
C ILE A 116 -3.13 6.73 15.80
N THR A 117 -4.40 6.36 15.58
CA THR A 117 -5.56 7.14 16.03
C THR A 117 -5.61 7.33 17.55
N ARG A 118 -5.17 6.33 18.33
CA ARG A 118 -5.08 6.44 19.80
C ARG A 118 -3.86 7.26 20.28
N HIS A 119 -2.82 7.39 19.45
CA HIS A 119 -1.65 8.21 19.75
C HIS A 119 -1.75 9.65 19.21
N ASP A 120 -2.71 9.95 18.33
CA ASP A 120 -2.96 11.30 17.82
C ASP A 120 -3.69 12.22 18.83
N ASP A 121 -4.01 11.74 20.04
CA ASP A 121 -4.32 12.57 21.22
C ASP A 121 -3.07 13.29 21.78
N LEU A 122 -1.91 13.20 21.12
CA LEU A 122 -0.71 13.94 21.49
C LEU A 122 -0.90 15.45 21.20
N PRO A 123 -0.57 16.35 22.15
CA PRO A 123 -0.71 17.78 21.97
C PRO A 123 0.05 18.25 20.74
N ARG A 124 -0.67 18.82 19.76
CA ARG A 124 -0.09 19.50 18.60
C ARG A 124 1.02 20.43 19.10
N ARG A 125 2.26 20.17 18.65
CA ARG A 125 3.46 20.96 18.95
C ARG A 125 3.09 22.44 18.89
N ARG A 126 3.05 23.13 20.05
CA ARG A 126 2.80 24.58 20.10
C ARG A 126 3.79 25.23 19.15
N GLY A 127 3.26 25.81 18.07
CA GLY A 127 4.05 26.63 17.17
C GLY A 127 4.82 27.65 18.00
N THR A 128 6.12 27.72 17.79
CA THR A 128 6.97 28.80 18.26
C THR A 128 6.34 30.12 17.82
N ARG A 129 5.68 30.82 18.74
CA ARG A 129 5.35 32.23 18.58
C ARG A 129 6.67 32.95 18.35
N PRO A 130 6.87 33.69 17.24
CA PRO A 130 7.99 34.61 17.16
C PRO A 130 7.76 35.69 18.22
N ASP A 131 8.68 35.78 19.17
CA ASP A 131 8.71 36.85 20.16
C ASP A 131 8.97 38.18 19.42
N ARG A 132 7.91 38.99 19.27
CA ARG A 132 8.03 40.38 18.85
C ARG A 132 8.35 41.22 20.09
N SER A 133 9.60 41.21 20.55
CA SER A 133 10.05 42.07 21.64
C SER A 133 11.29 42.92 21.32
N THR A 134 11.74 42.96 20.07
CA THR A 134 12.85 43.85 19.66
C THR A 134 12.43 44.78 18.53
N ARG A 135 11.62 45.80 18.87
CA ARG A 135 11.44 46.99 18.02
C ARG A 135 11.06 48.21 18.86
N THR A 136 11.96 48.62 19.74
CA THR A 136 12.06 50.01 20.21
C THR A 136 13.51 50.27 20.62
N SER A 137 14.28 50.85 19.72
CA SER A 137 15.43 51.71 20.01
C SER A 137 15.59 52.65 18.83
#